data_AF-A0A7C3EU28-F1
#
_entry.id   AF-A0A7C3EU28-F1
#
_cell.length_a   1.000
_cell.length_b   1.000
_cell.length_c   1.000
_cell.angle_alpha   90.00
_cell.angle_beta   90.00
_cell.angle_gamma   90.00
#
_symmetry.space_group_name_H-M   'P 1'
#
loop_
_entity.id
_entity.type
_entity.pdbx_description
1 polymer ?
#
loop_
_entity_poly.entity_id
_entity_poly.type
_entity_poly.pdbx_seq_one_letter_code
_entity_poly.pdbx_strand_id
1 'polypeptide(L)'
;MAHNPEREPGSARVRPIRVILSEDQELVRACLRALLDAQPDIEVVAEAGDAAATVDLVGQMHPDVVIVDLMQPRGGGIHAISRITARWPSVRTLVLTALSQAQAVSDALAAGATGYLLKTCDRAALLNAIRSVAAGGVYLSPEASSVLVKSYRAAPAPLPESDRRSLVERERKVLALLAEGLNSQQIALRLGVSTRTVAKCRAGIAGKTGLRGIAELTKLAIAEGLVPARPTSAGASANGLSATAAR
;
A
#
# COMPACT_ATOMS: atom_id res chain seq x y z
N MET A 1 -52.44 26.49 -38.15
CA MET A 1 -51.05 25.97 -38.18
C MET A 1 -50.53 25.99 -36.75
N ALA A 2 -50.54 24.84 -36.09
CA ALA A 2 -50.07 24.71 -34.70
C ALA A 2 -48.55 24.47 -34.72
N HIS A 3 -47.80 25.37 -34.10
CA HIS A 3 -46.37 25.24 -33.88
C HIS A 3 -46.17 24.22 -32.75
N ASN A 4 -45.62 23.06 -33.09
CA ASN A 4 -45.16 22.06 -32.14
C ASN A 4 -43.72 22.44 -31.74
N PRO A 5 -43.46 22.91 -30.50
CA PRO A 5 -42.08 23.10 -30.07
C PRO A 5 -41.45 21.72 -29.90
N GLU A 6 -40.42 21.46 -30.70
CA GLU A 6 -39.60 20.27 -30.64
C GLU A 6 -39.06 20.09 -29.22
N ARG A 7 -39.33 18.93 -28.62
CA ARG A 7 -38.76 18.52 -27.34
C ARG A 7 -37.24 18.42 -27.50
N GLU A 8 -36.49 19.26 -26.80
CA GLU A 8 -35.04 19.10 -26.70
C GLU A 8 -34.70 17.71 -26.13
N PRO A 9 -33.71 17.00 -26.72
CA PRO A 9 -33.29 15.69 -26.22
C PRO A 9 -32.67 15.87 -24.83
N GLY A 10 -33.19 15.11 -23.86
CA GLY A 10 -32.79 15.20 -22.45
C GLY A 10 -31.28 15.09 -22.27
N SER A 11 -30.67 16.18 -21.78
CA SER A 11 -29.35 16.17 -21.15
C SER A 11 -29.32 15.03 -20.14
N ALA A 12 -28.53 13.99 -20.43
CA ALA A 12 -28.27 12.93 -19.48
C ALA A 12 -27.69 13.60 -18.23
N ARG A 13 -28.47 13.67 -17.15
CA ARG A 13 -28.02 14.23 -15.89
C ARG A 13 -26.80 13.43 -15.46
N VAL A 14 -25.62 14.03 -15.63
CA VAL A 14 -24.36 13.48 -15.11
C VAL A 14 -24.57 13.38 -13.60
N ARG A 15 -24.60 12.14 -13.08
CA ARG A 15 -24.67 11.95 -11.63
C ARG A 15 -23.35 12.42 -11.03
N PRO A 16 -23.37 13.16 -9.92
CA PRO A 16 -22.16 13.61 -9.27
C PRO A 16 -21.34 12.41 -8.78
N ILE A 17 -20.02 12.58 -8.75
CA ILE A 17 -19.09 11.59 -8.20
C ILE A 17 -19.31 11.52 -6.70
N ARG A 18 -19.70 10.35 -6.19
CA ARG A 18 -20.02 10.14 -4.79
C ARG A 18 -18.75 9.81 -4.02
N VAL A 19 -18.40 10.67 -3.05
CA VAL A 19 -17.14 10.61 -2.31
C VAL A 19 -17.38 10.35 -0.84
N ILE A 20 -16.58 9.45 -0.25
CA ILE A 20 -16.43 9.34 1.21
C ILE A 20 -15.09 9.93 1.63
N LEU A 21 -15.09 10.71 2.72
CA LEU A 21 -13.87 11.23 3.35
C LEU A 21 -13.48 10.37 4.56
N SER A 22 -12.28 9.79 4.54
CA SER A 22 -11.70 9.02 5.63
C SER A 22 -10.47 9.75 6.18
N GLU A 23 -10.68 10.61 7.17
CA GLU A 23 -9.71 11.56 7.72
C GLU A 23 -9.97 11.69 9.22
N ASP A 24 -8.98 11.45 10.08
CA ASP A 24 -9.15 11.50 11.54
C ASP A 24 -9.12 12.92 12.10
N GLN A 25 -8.49 13.87 11.40
CA GLN A 25 -8.44 15.27 11.83
C GLN A 25 -9.69 16.04 11.39
N GLU A 26 -10.55 16.39 12.35
CA GLU A 26 -11.83 17.06 12.09
C GLU A 26 -11.71 18.34 11.26
N LEU A 27 -10.71 19.19 11.56
CA LEU A 27 -10.46 20.43 10.84
C LEU A 27 -10.10 20.17 9.37
N VAL A 28 -9.23 19.18 9.12
CA VAL A 28 -8.82 18.82 7.75
C VAL A 28 -10.02 18.27 6.98
N ARG A 29 -10.81 17.41 7.62
CA ARG A 29 -12.01 16.82 7.03
C ARG A 29 -13.06 17.87 6.67
N ALA A 30 -13.30 18.85 7.55
CA ALA A 30 -14.20 19.97 7.29
C ALA A 30 -13.73 20.83 6.11
N CYS A 31 -12.43 21.13 6.03
CA CYS A 31 -11.85 21.87 4.91
C CYS A 31 -11.99 21.12 3.58
N LEU A 32 -11.74 19.80 3.59
CA LEU A 32 -11.93 18.95 2.41
C LEU A 32 -13.38 18.93 1.96
N ARG A 33 -14.32 18.74 2.90
CA ARG A 33 -15.75 18.78 2.59
C ARG A 33 -16.16 20.10 1.95
N ALA A 34 -15.80 21.23 2.55
CA ALA A 34 -16.14 22.55 2.01
C ALA A 34 -15.56 22.77 0.60
N LEU A 35 -14.36 22.27 0.32
CA LEU A 35 -13.74 22.33 -1.00
C LEU A 35 -14.49 21.49 -2.04
N LEU A 36 -14.92 20.28 -1.66
CA LEU A 36 -15.62 19.35 -2.54
C LEU A 36 -17.08 19.75 -2.78
N ASP A 37 -17.79 20.19 -1.75
CA ASP A 37 -19.19 20.66 -1.86
C ASP A 37 -19.32 21.90 -2.76
N ALA A 38 -18.24 22.64 -2.97
CA ALA A 38 -18.18 23.74 -3.93
C ALA A 38 -18.14 23.27 -5.41
N GLN A 39 -18.02 21.96 -5.67
CA GLN A 39 -17.97 21.39 -7.02
C GLN A 39 -19.32 20.75 -7.38
N PRO A 40 -20.00 21.18 -8.46
CA PRO A 40 -21.32 20.66 -8.81
C PRO A 40 -21.31 19.20 -9.28
N ASP A 41 -20.13 18.66 -9.64
CA ASP A 41 -19.94 17.30 -10.13
C ASP A 41 -19.42 16.33 -9.06
N ILE A 42 -19.29 16.75 -7.80
CA ILE A 42 -18.80 15.92 -6.68
C ILE A 42 -19.76 16.07 -5.50
N GLU A 43 -20.09 14.94 -4.86
CA GLU A 43 -20.96 14.90 -3.69
C GLU A 43 -20.28 14.13 -2.55
N VAL A 44 -20.09 14.77 -1.40
CA VAL A 44 -19.59 14.08 -0.19
C VAL A 44 -20.75 13.37 0.51
N VAL A 45 -20.85 12.05 0.29
CA VAL A 45 -21.97 11.22 0.79
C VAL A 45 -21.77 10.74 2.22
N ALA A 46 -20.54 10.67 2.72
CA ALA A 46 -20.25 10.35 4.12
C ALA A 46 -18.84 10.81 4.53
N GLU A 47 -18.65 10.89 5.85
CA GLU A 47 -17.40 11.24 6.51
C GLU A 47 -17.10 10.23 7.61
N ALA A 48 -15.83 9.87 7.78
CA ALA A 48 -15.36 8.93 8.79
C ALA A 48 -14.03 9.39 9.39
N GLY A 49 -13.91 9.25 10.71
CA GLY A 49 -12.68 9.53 11.46
C GLY A 49 -11.72 8.34 11.54
N ASP A 50 -12.16 7.13 11.18
CA ASP A 50 -11.36 5.92 11.32
C ASP A 50 -11.68 4.87 10.25
N ALA A 51 -10.75 3.93 10.08
CA ALA A 51 -10.81 2.89 9.07
C ALA A 51 -12.01 1.94 9.19
N ALA A 52 -12.49 1.64 10.40
CA ALA A 52 -13.61 0.72 10.58
C ALA A 52 -14.91 1.40 10.13
N ALA A 53 -15.15 2.62 10.60
CA ALA A 53 -16.28 3.45 10.17
C ALA A 53 -16.28 3.67 8.66
N THR A 54 -15.11 3.94 8.06
CA THR A 54 -14.98 4.08 6.59
C THR A 54 -15.46 2.82 5.86
N VAL A 55 -15.01 1.63 6.27
CA VAL A 55 -15.38 0.37 5.62
C VAL A 55 -16.89 0.10 5.74
N ASP A 56 -17.49 0.39 6.89
CA ASP A 56 -18.92 0.21 7.11
C ASP A 56 -19.75 1.17 6.23
N LEU A 57 -19.34 2.44 6.15
CA LEU A 57 -20.00 3.45 5.31
C LEU A 57 -19.88 3.15 3.82
N VAL A 58 -18.76 2.57 3.36
CA VAL A 58 -18.64 2.12 1.96
C VAL A 58 -19.71 1.10 1.62
N GLY A 59 -19.96 0.14 2.53
CA GLY A 59 -20.98 -0.88 2.35
C GLY A 59 -22.42 -0.35 2.36
N GLN A 60 -22.67 0.76 3.06
CA GLN A 60 -23.98 1.40 3.15
C GLN A 60 -24.23 2.36 1.99
N MET A 61 -23.21 3.13 1.60
CA MET A 61 -23.36 4.24 0.68
C MET A 61 -23.00 3.90 -0.76
N HIS A 62 -22.17 2.88 -1.00
CA HIS A 62 -21.67 2.52 -2.34
C HIS A 62 -21.10 3.73 -3.11
N PRO A 63 -20.05 4.38 -2.59
CA PRO A 63 -19.44 5.55 -3.24
C PRO A 63 -18.68 5.16 -4.51
N ASP A 64 -18.37 6.16 -5.34
CA ASP A 64 -17.47 5.99 -6.47
C ASP A 64 -16.01 6.07 -6.01
N VAL A 65 -15.72 7.01 -5.09
CA VAL A 65 -14.37 7.28 -4.58
C VAL A 65 -14.37 7.36 -3.06
N VAL A 66 -13.34 6.78 -2.43
CA VAL A 66 -13.02 6.98 -1.01
C VAL A 66 -11.68 7.69 -0.93
N ILE A 67 -11.68 8.89 -0.36
CA ILE A 67 -10.43 9.61 -0.05
C ILE A 67 -9.95 9.12 1.31
N VAL A 68 -8.73 8.58 1.36
CA VAL A 68 -8.18 7.92 2.55
C VAL A 68 -6.91 8.62 3.00
N ASP A 69 -6.89 9.11 4.25
CA ASP A 69 -5.63 9.45 4.92
C ASP A 69 -4.97 8.18 5.48
N LEU A 70 -3.66 8.06 5.25
CA LEU A 70 -2.82 6.99 5.78
C LEU A 70 -2.32 7.26 7.20
N MET A 71 -2.37 8.51 7.65
CA MET A 71 -1.89 8.90 8.99
C MET A 71 -2.85 8.49 10.11
N GLN A 72 -3.99 7.89 9.78
CA GLN A 72 -4.92 7.32 10.76
C GLN A 72 -4.19 6.36 11.71
N PRO A 73 -4.49 6.41 13.03
CA PRO A 73 -3.85 5.56 14.02
C PRO A 73 -3.84 4.08 13.66
N ARG A 74 -2.79 3.37 14.08
CA ARG A 74 -2.63 1.90 13.95
C ARG A 74 -2.63 1.39 12.50
N GLY A 75 -2.23 2.23 11.53
CA GLY A 75 -2.16 1.84 10.11
C GLY A 75 -3.55 1.68 9.47
N GLY A 76 -4.55 2.38 10.01
CA GLY A 76 -5.95 2.27 9.60
C GLY A 76 -6.17 2.48 8.09
N GLY A 77 -5.53 3.48 7.50
CA GLY A 77 -5.73 3.83 6.09
C GLY A 77 -5.39 2.70 5.11
N ILE A 78 -4.22 2.05 5.27
CA ILE A 78 -3.81 0.93 4.41
C ILE A 78 -4.75 -0.27 4.60
N HIS A 79 -5.17 -0.55 5.84
CA HIS A 79 -6.11 -1.62 6.13
C HIS A 79 -7.50 -1.35 5.52
N ALA A 80 -7.99 -0.10 5.60
CA ALA A 80 -9.24 0.31 4.97
C ALA A 80 -9.18 0.09 3.46
N ILE A 81 -8.12 0.57 2.79
CA ILE A 81 -7.91 0.38 1.34
C ILE A 81 -7.96 -1.11 0.98
N SER A 82 -7.17 -1.93 1.68
CA SER A 82 -7.12 -3.37 1.40
C SER A 82 -8.47 -4.06 1.55
N ARG A 83 -9.28 -3.68 2.55
CA ARG A 83 -10.62 -4.25 2.74
C ARG A 83 -11.63 -3.75 1.70
N ILE A 84 -11.59 -2.46 1.38
CA ILE A 84 -12.48 -1.84 0.41
C ILE A 84 -12.26 -2.48 -0.96
N THR A 85 -11.02 -2.54 -1.42
CA THR A 85 -10.66 -3.14 -2.72
C THR A 85 -11.08 -4.61 -2.81
N ALA A 86 -10.90 -5.37 -1.73
CA ALA A 86 -11.25 -6.79 -1.72
C ALA A 86 -12.77 -7.05 -1.75
N ARG A 87 -13.56 -6.20 -1.08
CA ARG A 87 -15.02 -6.41 -0.94
C ARG A 87 -15.86 -5.66 -1.97
N TRP A 88 -15.38 -4.51 -2.45
CA TRP A 88 -16.05 -3.65 -3.42
C TRP A 88 -15.06 -3.20 -4.51
N PRO A 89 -14.70 -4.07 -5.47
CA PRO A 89 -13.68 -3.78 -6.47
C PRO A 89 -14.03 -2.64 -7.44
N SER A 90 -15.30 -2.23 -7.48
CA SER A 90 -15.76 -1.06 -8.24
C SER A 90 -15.46 0.27 -7.54
N VAL A 91 -15.24 0.27 -6.22
CA VAL A 91 -14.96 1.48 -5.43
C VAL A 91 -13.49 1.85 -5.62
N ARG A 92 -13.24 3.13 -5.90
CA ARG A 92 -11.90 3.65 -6.12
C ARG A 92 -11.36 4.25 -4.83
N THR A 93 -10.12 3.96 -4.47
CA THR A 93 -9.50 4.52 -3.26
C THR A 93 -8.39 5.48 -3.66
N LEU A 94 -8.55 6.74 -3.24
CA LEU A 94 -7.62 7.83 -3.48
C LEU A 94 -6.91 8.18 -2.18
N VAL A 95 -5.61 7.99 -2.12
CA VAL A 95 -4.82 8.39 -0.94
C VAL A 95 -4.59 9.89 -0.96
N LEU A 96 -4.84 10.56 0.18
CA LEU A 96 -4.47 11.95 0.43
C LEU A 96 -3.76 12.04 1.79
N THR A 97 -2.43 12.18 1.78
CA THR A 97 -1.63 12.00 3.01
C THR A 97 -0.43 12.94 3.09
N ALA A 98 0.18 13.09 4.27
CA ALA A 98 1.44 13.79 4.43
C ALA A 98 2.67 12.91 4.12
N LEU A 99 2.49 11.59 3.95
CA LEU A 99 3.58 10.65 3.69
C LEU A 99 4.07 10.71 2.24
N SER A 100 5.34 11.04 2.04
CA SER A 100 5.96 11.14 0.70
C SER A 100 7.00 10.06 0.41
N GLN A 101 7.19 9.10 1.31
CA GLN A 101 8.22 8.07 1.20
C GLN A 101 7.82 6.97 0.21
N ALA A 102 8.80 6.43 -0.52
CA ALA A 102 8.58 5.39 -1.54
C ALA A 102 7.84 4.17 -1.00
N GLN A 103 8.14 3.79 0.24
CA GLN A 103 7.51 2.66 0.91
C GLN A 103 6.01 2.90 1.11
N ALA A 104 5.60 4.09 1.56
CA ALA A 104 4.19 4.42 1.77
C ALA A 104 3.40 4.41 0.44
N VAL A 105 4.00 4.94 -0.63
CA VAL A 105 3.40 4.88 -1.98
C VAL A 105 3.26 3.43 -2.43
N SER A 106 4.30 2.61 -2.26
CA SER A 106 4.29 1.20 -2.66
C SER A 106 3.28 0.38 -1.86
N ASP A 107 3.19 0.60 -0.55
CA ASP A 107 2.26 -0.09 0.35
C ASP A 107 0.80 0.25 0.01
N ALA A 108 0.52 1.53 -0.28
CA ALA A 108 -0.81 1.96 -0.71
C ALA A 108 -1.21 1.33 -2.05
N LEU A 109 -0.31 1.35 -3.03
CA LEU A 109 -0.56 0.72 -4.34
C LEU A 109 -0.75 -0.79 -4.21
N ALA A 110 0.07 -1.46 -3.40
CA ALA A 110 -0.05 -2.89 -3.12
C ALA A 110 -1.36 -3.25 -2.37
N ALA A 111 -1.90 -2.32 -1.58
CA ALA A 111 -3.21 -2.47 -0.94
C ALA A 111 -4.38 -2.27 -1.92
N GLY A 112 -4.12 -1.76 -3.13
CA GLY A 112 -5.11 -1.53 -4.17
C GLY A 112 -5.51 -0.06 -4.37
N ALA A 113 -4.73 0.90 -3.86
CA ALA A 113 -4.97 2.31 -4.13
C ALA A 113 -4.93 2.60 -5.64
N THR A 114 -5.94 3.31 -6.14
CA THR A 114 -6.00 3.77 -7.53
C THR A 114 -5.49 5.20 -7.68
N GLY A 115 -5.19 5.89 -6.58
CA GLY A 115 -4.40 7.11 -6.66
C GLY A 115 -3.72 7.51 -5.36
N TYR A 116 -2.76 8.43 -5.47
CA TYR A 116 -1.95 8.91 -4.38
C TYR A 116 -1.59 10.38 -4.57
N LEU A 117 -1.96 11.21 -3.59
CA LEU A 117 -1.59 12.62 -3.49
C LEU A 117 -1.06 12.96 -2.12
N LEU A 118 -0.17 13.94 -2.11
CA LEU A 118 0.25 14.60 -0.88
C LEU A 118 -0.78 15.65 -0.47
N LYS A 119 -1.00 15.83 0.84
CA LYS A 119 -1.82 16.90 1.41
C LYS A 119 -1.32 18.31 1.06
N THR A 120 -0.11 18.44 0.55
CA THR A 120 0.47 19.68 0.01
C THR A 120 0.08 19.97 -1.44
N CYS A 121 -0.71 19.10 -2.09
CA CYS A 121 -1.16 19.33 -3.45
C CYS A 121 -2.07 20.56 -3.52
N ASP A 122 -2.10 21.20 -4.68
CA ASP A 122 -3.08 22.26 -4.91
C ASP A 122 -4.50 21.68 -5.08
N ARG A 123 -5.50 22.58 -5.00
CA ARG A 123 -6.91 22.23 -5.17
C ARG A 123 -7.19 21.57 -6.53
N ALA A 124 -6.57 22.06 -7.61
CA ALA A 124 -6.85 21.57 -8.95
C ALA A 124 -6.37 20.12 -9.11
N ALA A 125 -5.21 19.78 -8.54
CA ALA A 125 -4.65 18.44 -8.52
C ALA A 125 -5.58 17.46 -7.79
N LEU A 126 -6.12 17.82 -6.62
CA LEU A 126 -7.07 16.99 -5.89
C LEU A 126 -8.34 16.71 -6.72
N LEU A 127 -8.95 17.76 -7.29
CA LEU A 127 -10.17 17.62 -8.09
C LEU A 127 -9.94 16.78 -9.36
N ASN A 128 -8.82 17.00 -10.04
CA ASN A 128 -8.43 16.22 -11.21
C ASN A 128 -8.18 14.75 -10.85
N ALA A 129 -7.56 14.49 -9.70
CA ALA A 129 -7.34 13.13 -9.22
C ALA A 129 -8.66 12.40 -8.95
N ILE A 130 -9.60 13.03 -8.24
CA ILE A 130 -10.93 12.46 -7.97
C ILE A 130 -11.63 12.09 -9.28
N ARG A 131 -11.69 13.02 -10.23
CA ARG A 131 -12.31 12.79 -11.55
C ARG A 131 -11.61 11.68 -12.33
N SER A 132 -10.28 11.66 -12.31
CA SER A 132 -9.48 10.66 -13.03
C SER A 132 -9.70 9.25 -12.48
N VAL A 133 -9.66 9.08 -11.14
CA VAL A 133 -9.88 7.76 -10.54
C VAL A 133 -11.34 7.32 -10.67
N ALA A 134 -12.31 8.23 -10.55
CA ALA A 134 -13.73 7.93 -10.77
C ALA A 134 -14.00 7.42 -12.19
N ALA A 135 -13.30 7.96 -13.19
CA ALA A 135 -13.34 7.49 -14.58
C ALA A 135 -12.64 6.12 -14.80
N GLY A 136 -12.11 5.49 -13.76
CA GLY A 136 -11.40 4.22 -13.82
C GLY A 136 -9.90 4.35 -14.11
N GLY A 137 -9.37 5.57 -14.16
CA GLY A 137 -7.95 5.84 -14.30
C GLY A 137 -7.15 5.62 -13.01
N VAL A 138 -5.84 5.82 -13.10
CA VAL A 138 -4.92 5.87 -11.97
C VAL A 138 -4.29 7.26 -11.90
N TYR A 139 -4.16 7.81 -10.70
CA TYR A 139 -3.55 9.13 -10.51
C TYR A 139 -2.43 9.09 -9.47
N LEU A 140 -1.21 9.45 -9.85
CA LEU A 140 -0.10 9.66 -8.92
C LEU A 140 0.37 11.10 -9.03
N SER A 141 0.51 11.78 -7.88
CA SER A 141 1.09 13.13 -7.89
C SER A 141 2.53 13.10 -8.43
N PRO A 142 3.03 14.23 -8.96
CA PRO A 142 4.41 14.32 -9.45
C PRO A 142 5.44 13.89 -8.40
N GLU A 143 5.22 14.24 -7.14
CA GLU A 143 6.09 13.88 -6.01
C GLU A 143 6.08 12.38 -5.75
N ALA A 144 4.88 11.77 -5.65
CA ALA A 144 4.74 10.33 -5.44
C ALA A 144 5.38 9.53 -6.58
N SER A 145 5.14 9.95 -7.83
CA SER A 145 5.73 9.35 -9.03
C SER A 145 7.25 9.45 -9.03
N SER A 146 7.80 10.62 -8.70
CA SER A 146 9.25 10.86 -8.67
C SER A 146 9.94 9.97 -7.64
N VAL A 147 9.38 9.86 -6.44
CA VAL A 147 9.95 9.04 -5.37
C VAL A 147 9.87 7.54 -5.72
N LEU A 148 8.76 7.08 -6.30
CA LEU A 148 8.62 5.70 -6.75
C LEU A 148 9.62 5.34 -7.86
N VAL A 149 9.78 6.21 -8.87
CA VAL A 149 10.75 6.00 -9.95
C VAL A 149 12.19 5.99 -9.44
N LYS A 150 12.54 6.91 -8.53
CA LYS A 150 13.87 6.92 -7.89
C LYS A 150 14.12 5.62 -7.12
N SER A 151 13.13 5.15 -6.37
CA SER A 151 13.23 3.90 -5.62
C SER A 151 13.41 2.69 -6.53
N TYR A 152 12.66 2.63 -7.64
CA TYR A 152 12.78 1.58 -8.64
C TYR A 152 14.17 1.56 -9.30
N ARG A 153 14.72 2.73 -9.63
CA ARG A 153 16.08 2.86 -10.20
C ARG A 153 17.19 2.54 -9.21
N ALA A 154 16.96 2.76 -7.92
CA ALA A 154 17.91 2.47 -6.84
C ALA A 154 17.82 1.03 -6.33
N ALA A 155 16.86 0.23 -6.81
CA ALA A 155 16.83 -1.19 -6.52
C ALA A 155 18.09 -1.84 -7.14
N PRO A 156 18.84 -2.69 -6.39
CA PRO A 156 19.91 -3.47 -6.98
C PRO A 156 19.34 -4.23 -8.17
N ALA A 157 20.04 -4.20 -9.31
CA ALA A 157 19.65 -5.04 -10.44
C ALA A 157 19.56 -6.50 -9.96
N PRO A 158 18.59 -7.30 -10.47
CA PRO A 158 18.60 -8.73 -10.22
C PRO A 158 19.97 -9.29 -10.57
N LEU A 159 20.46 -10.23 -9.75
CA LEU A 159 21.77 -10.83 -9.98
C LEU A 159 21.81 -11.42 -11.40
N PRO A 160 22.94 -11.32 -12.12
CA PRO A 160 23.14 -12.06 -13.35
C PRO A 160 22.79 -13.53 -13.15
N GLU A 161 22.22 -14.18 -14.16
CA GLU A 161 21.73 -15.56 -14.05
C GLU A 161 22.83 -16.57 -13.66
N SER A 162 24.10 -16.24 -13.92
CA SER A 162 25.28 -16.96 -13.42
C SER A 162 25.41 -16.92 -11.90
N ASP A 163 25.12 -15.78 -11.28
CA ASP A 163 25.22 -15.56 -9.83
C ASP A 163 23.96 -16.08 -9.11
N ARG A 164 22.80 -16.04 -9.78
CA ARG A 164 21.57 -16.72 -9.32
C ARG A 164 21.75 -18.23 -9.21
N ARG A 165 22.47 -18.82 -10.19
CA ARG A 165 22.86 -20.24 -10.20
C ARG A 165 24.02 -20.55 -9.26
N SER A 166 24.86 -19.56 -8.95
CA SER A 166 25.98 -19.74 -8.01
C SER A 166 25.51 -19.78 -6.56
N LEU A 167 24.38 -19.15 -6.22
CA LEU A 167 23.72 -19.33 -4.94
C LEU A 167 23.23 -20.79 -4.80
N VAL A 168 23.89 -21.53 -3.92
CA VAL A 168 23.55 -22.92 -3.64
C VAL A 168 22.18 -22.96 -2.93
N GLU A 169 21.42 -24.03 -3.13
CA GLU A 169 20.09 -24.25 -2.51
C GLU A 169 20.04 -23.91 -1.00
N ARG A 170 21.14 -24.16 -0.27
CA ARG A 170 21.28 -23.79 1.15
C ARG A 170 21.42 -22.28 1.38
N GLU A 171 22.11 -21.55 0.53
CA GLU A 171 22.26 -20.10 0.61
C GLU A 171 20.94 -19.39 0.30
N ARG A 172 20.18 -19.89 -0.69
CA ARG A 172 18.82 -19.38 -1.00
C ARG A 172 17.88 -19.51 0.19
N LYS A 173 17.88 -20.67 0.86
CA LYS A 173 17.08 -20.90 2.08
C LYS A 173 17.47 -19.97 3.23
N VAL A 174 18.77 -19.73 3.43
CA VAL A 174 19.26 -18.80 4.45
C VAL A 174 18.88 -17.35 4.09
N LEU A 175 18.98 -16.97 2.82
CA LEU A 175 18.61 -15.63 2.33
C LEU A 175 17.11 -15.34 2.54
N ALA A 176 16.23 -16.30 2.24
CA ALA A 176 14.79 -16.18 2.48
C ALA A 176 14.47 -15.94 3.97
N LEU A 177 15.04 -16.75 4.86
CA LEU A 177 14.79 -16.62 6.31
C LEU A 177 15.39 -15.34 6.91
N LEU A 178 16.50 -14.84 6.36
CA LEU A 178 17.03 -13.52 6.72
C LEU A 178 16.09 -12.39 6.30
N ALA A 179 15.49 -12.52 5.12
CA ALA A 179 14.52 -11.56 4.61
C ALA A 179 13.21 -11.57 5.39
N GLU A 180 12.84 -12.71 6.00
CA GLU A 180 11.76 -12.84 6.98
C GLU A 180 12.10 -12.26 8.36
N GLY A 181 13.33 -11.77 8.57
CA GLY A 181 13.76 -11.11 9.81
C GLY A 181 14.31 -12.06 10.89
N LEU A 182 14.56 -13.33 10.57
CA LEU A 182 15.10 -14.28 11.54
C LEU A 182 16.60 -14.02 11.77
N ASN A 183 17.02 -14.16 13.03
CA ASN A 183 18.43 -14.12 13.42
C ASN A 183 19.13 -15.47 13.19
N SER A 184 20.47 -15.49 13.26
CA SER A 184 21.27 -16.69 12.96
C SER A 184 20.96 -17.90 13.84
N GLN A 185 20.50 -17.70 15.09
CA GLN A 185 20.09 -18.80 15.98
C GLN A 185 18.75 -19.39 15.56
N GLN A 186 17.78 -18.54 15.23
CA GLN A 186 16.46 -18.96 14.74
C GLN A 186 16.57 -19.70 13.40
N ILE A 187 17.42 -19.23 12.49
CA ILE A 187 17.69 -19.89 11.20
C ILE A 187 18.35 -21.26 11.42
N ALA A 188 19.34 -21.34 12.31
CA ALA A 188 20.03 -22.58 12.63
C ALA A 188 19.06 -23.65 13.16
N LEU A 189 18.18 -23.25 14.08
CA LEU A 189 17.14 -24.13 14.63
C LEU A 189 16.16 -24.60 13.53
N ARG A 190 15.67 -23.68 12.69
CA ARG A 190 14.67 -23.97 11.65
C ARG A 190 15.23 -24.86 10.53
N LEU A 191 16.52 -24.77 10.24
CA LEU A 191 17.19 -25.58 9.22
C LEU A 191 17.87 -26.84 9.77
N GLY A 192 17.84 -27.07 11.09
CA GLY A 192 18.50 -28.22 11.73
C GLY A 192 20.02 -28.21 11.56
N VAL A 193 20.66 -27.02 11.56
CA VAL A 193 22.11 -26.85 11.36
C VAL A 193 22.73 -26.01 12.47
N SER A 194 24.06 -25.96 12.53
CA SER A 194 24.76 -25.10 13.49
C SER A 194 24.72 -23.62 13.09
N THR A 195 24.80 -22.72 14.06
CA THR A 195 24.97 -21.26 13.81
C THR A 195 26.23 -20.96 13.00
N ARG A 196 27.28 -21.77 13.14
CA ARG A 196 28.50 -21.71 12.32
C ARG A 196 28.22 -22.00 10.84
N THR A 197 27.33 -22.95 10.56
CA THR A 197 26.88 -23.26 9.19
C THR A 197 26.11 -22.09 8.59
N VAL A 198 25.22 -21.45 9.36
CA VAL A 198 24.49 -20.25 8.94
C VAL A 198 25.45 -19.09 8.64
N ALA A 199 26.44 -18.85 9.51
CA ALA A 199 27.46 -17.83 9.28
C ALA A 199 28.27 -18.09 8.00
N LYS A 200 28.61 -19.35 7.71
CA LYS A 200 29.29 -19.74 6.47
C LYS A 200 28.43 -19.47 5.23
N CYS A 201 27.13 -19.77 5.28
CA CYS A 201 26.19 -19.42 4.20
C CYS A 201 26.07 -17.91 4.01
N ARG A 202 26.01 -17.11 5.09
CA ARG A 202 26.00 -15.64 5.02
C ARG A 202 27.26 -15.09 4.37
N ALA A 203 28.42 -15.64 4.71
CA ALA A 203 29.69 -15.26 4.09
C ALA A 203 29.72 -15.65 2.59
N GLY A 204 29.17 -16.80 2.22
CA GLY A 204 29.00 -17.22 0.82
C GLY A 204 28.09 -16.30 0.03
N ILE A 205 26.93 -15.92 0.58
CA ILE A 205 26.02 -14.94 -0.01
C ILE A 205 26.73 -13.59 -0.18
N ALA A 206 27.39 -13.08 0.85
CA ALA A 206 28.11 -11.81 0.79
C ALA A 206 29.26 -11.84 -0.24
N GLY A 207 29.98 -12.96 -0.34
CA GLY A 207 31.05 -13.14 -1.33
C GLY A 207 30.55 -13.19 -2.78
N LYS A 208 29.34 -13.72 -3.00
CA LYS A 208 28.73 -13.84 -4.34
C LYS A 208 27.95 -12.59 -4.78
N THR A 209 27.38 -11.86 -3.83
CA THR A 209 26.45 -10.76 -4.11
C THR A 209 27.03 -9.38 -3.78
N GLY A 210 28.11 -9.32 -3.01
CA GLY A 210 28.66 -8.07 -2.45
C GLY A 210 27.81 -7.45 -1.34
N LEU A 211 26.62 -8.00 -1.06
CA LEU A 211 25.67 -7.43 -0.10
C LEU A 211 25.95 -7.90 1.32
N ARG A 212 25.81 -6.98 2.28
CA ARG A 212 26.04 -7.27 3.71
C ARG A 212 24.92 -6.76 4.60
N GLY A 213 24.20 -5.71 4.16
CA GLY A 213 23.10 -5.13 4.92
C GLY A 213 21.84 -5.98 4.84
N ILE A 214 21.13 -6.13 5.96
CA ILE A 214 19.90 -6.93 6.01
C ILE A 214 18.84 -6.38 5.03
N ALA A 215 18.73 -5.05 4.91
CA ALA A 215 17.81 -4.40 3.99
C ALA A 215 18.14 -4.69 2.51
N GLU A 216 19.43 -4.78 2.17
CA GLU A 216 19.88 -5.11 0.81
C GLU A 216 19.60 -6.58 0.49
N LEU A 217 19.85 -7.47 1.45
CA LEU A 217 19.57 -8.90 1.34
C LEU A 217 18.06 -9.18 1.23
N THR A 218 17.22 -8.46 1.99
CA THR A 218 15.76 -8.55 1.86
C THR A 218 15.29 -8.14 0.47
N LYS A 219 15.79 -7.02 -0.07
CA LYS A 219 15.47 -6.58 -1.44
C LYS A 219 15.89 -7.63 -2.48
N LEU A 220 17.08 -8.20 -2.32
CA LEU A 220 17.55 -9.26 -3.20
C LEU A 220 16.65 -10.51 -3.13
N ALA A 221 16.24 -10.92 -1.93
CA ALA A 221 15.38 -12.07 -1.75
C ALA A 221 14.00 -11.89 -2.42
N ILE A 222 13.44 -10.66 -2.38
CA ILE A 222 12.20 -10.31 -3.08
C ILE A 222 12.41 -10.33 -4.60
N ALA A 223 13.49 -9.72 -5.10
CA ALA A 223 13.80 -9.70 -6.53
C ALA A 223 14.01 -11.13 -7.11
N GLU A 224 14.53 -12.04 -6.29
CA GLU A 224 14.71 -13.45 -6.62
C GLU A 224 13.46 -14.32 -6.48
N GLY A 225 12.35 -13.74 -5.98
CA GLY A 225 11.11 -14.47 -5.71
C GLY A 225 11.20 -15.48 -4.57
N LEU A 226 12.21 -15.35 -3.68
CA LEU A 226 12.41 -16.24 -2.53
C LEU A 226 11.45 -15.95 -1.38
N VAL A 227 10.97 -14.72 -1.31
CA VAL A 227 9.97 -14.24 -0.35
C VAL A 227 9.03 -13.29 -1.07
N PRO A 228 7.74 -13.28 -0.71
CA PRO A 228 6.79 -12.32 -1.26
C PRO A 228 7.22 -10.89 -0.92
N ALA A 229 6.93 -9.94 -1.80
CA ALA A 229 7.19 -8.51 -1.59
C ALA A 229 6.46 -7.94 -0.35
N ARG A 230 5.55 -8.73 0.24
CA ARG A 230 4.85 -8.47 1.49
C ARG A 230 5.45 -9.39 2.57
N PRO A 231 6.05 -8.87 3.67
CA PRO A 231 6.43 -9.73 4.78
C PRO A 231 5.15 -10.37 5.34
N THR A 232 5.06 -11.69 5.28
CA THR A 232 3.99 -12.42 5.97
C THR A 232 4.19 -12.21 7.47
N SER A 233 3.29 -11.47 8.11
CA SER A 233 3.22 -11.35 9.56
C SER A 233 2.80 -12.70 10.17
N ALA A 234 3.72 -13.66 10.16
CA ALA A 234 3.59 -14.98 10.77
C ALA A 234 4.87 -15.23 11.59
N GLY A 235 5.02 -14.50 12.70
CA GLY A 235 6.15 -14.66 13.61
C GLY A 235 5.99 -14.01 14.99
N ALA A 236 4.94 -13.22 15.22
CA ALA A 236 4.68 -12.58 16.50
C ALA A 236 3.50 -13.25 17.24
N SER A 237 3.62 -14.53 17.57
CA SER A 237 2.91 -15.12 18.73
C SER A 237 3.40 -16.55 18.96
N ALA A 238 4.41 -16.71 19.82
CA ALA A 238 4.64 -17.91 20.63
C ALA A 238 5.84 -17.64 21.54
N ASN A 239 5.66 -16.81 22.56
CA ASN A 239 6.44 -16.93 23.79
C ASN A 239 5.62 -16.37 24.95
N GLY A 240 4.74 -17.24 25.45
CA GLY A 240 3.99 -17.06 26.68
C GLY A 240 3.56 -18.42 27.19
N LEU A 241 4.05 -18.75 28.38
CA LEU A 241 3.67 -19.89 29.24
C LEU A 241 4.35 -21.24 28.98
N SER A 242 5.46 -21.49 29.70
CA SER A 242 5.52 -22.61 30.65
C SER A 242 6.74 -22.46 31.57
N ALA A 243 6.50 -22.12 32.83
CA ALA A 243 7.41 -22.40 33.93
C ALA A 243 6.56 -22.64 35.19
N THR A 244 6.09 -23.87 35.33
CA THR A 244 5.61 -24.41 36.60
C THR A 244 6.29 -25.77 36.82
N ALA A 245 6.82 -25.91 38.04
CA ALA A 245 7.23 -27.14 38.75
C ALA A 245 8.60 -27.76 38.46
N ALA A 246 9.51 -27.61 39.44
CA ALA A 246 10.13 -28.66 40.27
C ALA A 246 11.31 -27.98 41.04
N ARG A 247 11.46 -28.02 42.37
CA ARG A 247 11.11 -28.94 43.45
C ARG A 247 10.91 -28.16 44.75
#